data_AF-A0A8S2SAL6-F1
#
_entry.id   AF-A0A8S2SAL6-F1
#
_cell.length_a   1.000
_cell.length_b   1.000
_cell.length_c   1.000
_cell.angle_alpha   90.00
_cell.angle_beta   90.00
_cell.angle_gamma   90.00
#
_symmetry.space_group_name_H-M   'P 1'
#
loop_
_entity.id
_entity.type
_entity.pdbx_description
1 polymer ?
#
loop_
_entity_poly.entity_id
_entity_poly.type
_entity_poly.pdbx_seq_one_letter_code
_entity_poly.pdbx_strand_id
1 'polypeptide(L)' 'METCHMRTIDENMKVCSLMGDLCQCNYRIRLGENGEWYPISRLSRNR' A
#
# COMPACT_ATOMS: atom_id res chain seq x y z
N MET A 1 -0.43 -2.40 16.42
CA MET A 1 -0.31 -2.40 14.94
C MET A 1 -0.78 -1.04 14.49
N GLU A 2 0.08 -0.26 13.82
CA GLU A 2 -0.30 1.06 13.29
C GLU A 2 -1.18 0.81 12.06
N THR A 3 -2.49 0.93 12.27
CA THR A 3 -3.54 0.77 11.26
C THR A 3 -3.67 2.06 10.45
N CYS A 4 -3.95 1.96 9.14
CA CYS A 4 -4.31 3.11 8.31
C CYS A 4 -5.63 3.73 8.81
N HIS A 5 -5.59 4.53 9.88
CA HIS A 5 -6.75 5.29 10.35
C HIS A 5 -6.75 6.64 9.65
N MET A 6 -7.58 6.80 8.62
CA MET A 6 -7.74 8.12 7.98
C MET A 6 -9.21 8.47 7.81
N ARG A 7 -9.54 9.70 8.20
CA ARG A 7 -10.90 10.22 8.41
C ARG A 7 -11.61 10.66 7.12
N THR A 8 -10.99 10.53 5.96
CA THR A 8 -11.51 11.05 4.68
C THR A 8 -11.07 10.15 3.54
N ILE A 9 -12.02 9.65 2.73
CA ILE A 9 -11.76 8.80 1.57
C ILE A 9 -11.36 9.70 0.39
N ASP A 10 -10.12 9.60 -0.07
CA ASP A 10 -9.60 10.29 -1.25
C ASP A 10 -9.74 9.38 -2.48
N GLU A 11 -10.03 9.93 -3.67
CA GLU A 11 -10.12 9.18 -4.94
C GLU A 11 -8.85 8.35 -5.24
N ASN A 12 -7.70 8.75 -4.69
CA ASN A 12 -6.43 8.04 -4.86
C ASN A 12 -6.24 6.85 -3.89
N MET A 13 -7.24 6.53 -3.06
CA MET A 13 -7.15 5.40 -2.14
C MET A 13 -7.35 4.07 -2.84
N LYS A 14 -6.46 3.12 -2.55
CA LYS A 14 -6.50 1.75 -3.08
C LYS A 14 -6.20 0.77 -1.96
N VAL A 15 -6.63 -0.48 -2.12
CA VAL A 15 -6.20 -1.55 -1.21
C VAL A 15 -4.75 -1.89 -1.51
N CYS A 16 -3.86 -1.73 -0.54
CA CYS A 16 -2.45 -2.07 -0.73
C CYS A 16 -2.24 -3.58 -0.54
N SER A 17 -1.37 -4.18 -1.36
CA SER A 17 -1.19 -5.65 -1.46
C SER A 17 -0.77 -6.31 -0.15
N LEU A 18 -0.09 -5.58 0.74
CA LEU A 18 0.46 -6.11 1.99
C LEU A 18 -0.38 -5.84 3.24
N MET A 19 -1.38 -4.95 3.15
CA MET A 19 -2.15 -4.50 4.32
C MET A 19 -3.59 -4.98 4.27
N GLY A 20 -4.18 -5.19 3.08
CA GLY A 20 -5.60 -5.55 2.95
C GLY A 20 -6.57 -4.41 3.28
N ASP A 21 -6.08 -3.30 3.84
CA ASP A 21 -6.83 -2.09 4.15
C ASP A 21 -6.75 -1.03 3.05
N LEU A 22 -7.76 -0.15 3.02
CA LEU A 22 -7.80 1.07 2.21
C LEU A 22 -6.72 2.05 2.70
N CYS A 23 -5.70 2.26 1.87
CA CYS A 23 -4.61 3.17 2.16
C CYS A 23 -4.20 3.95 0.90
N GLN A 24 -3.39 4.99 1.08
CA GLN A 24 -2.75 5.66 -0.04
C GLN A 24 -1.51 4.85 -0.50
N CYS A 25 -1.66 4.05 -1.55
CA CYS A 25 -0.61 3.17 -2.08
C CYS A 25 0.25 3.88 -3.14
N ASN A 26 1.00 4.91 -2.73
CA ASN A 26 1.82 5.71 -3.65
C ASN A 26 3.14 5.04 -4.04
N TYR A 27 3.42 3.84 -3.54
CA TYR A 27 4.67 3.13 -3.78
C TYR A 27 4.39 1.78 -4.43
N ARG A 28 5.40 1.25 -5.12
CA ARG A 28 5.36 -0.08 -5.73
C ARG A 28 6.63 -0.84 -5.38
N ILE A 29 6.49 -2.14 -5.13
CA ILE A 29 7.60 -3.05 -4.91
C ILE A 29 7.57 -4.16 -5.97
N ARG A 30 8.74 -4.61 -6.39
CA ARG A 30 8.90 -5.73 -7.32
C ARG A 30 9.30 -6.98 -6.53
N LEU A 31 8.54 -8.06 -6.66
CA LEU A 31 8.83 -9.33 -5.97
C LEU A 31 9.19 -10.42 -6.99
N GLY A 32 10.23 -11.19 -6.67
CA GLY A 32 10.68 -12.35 -7.47
C GLY A 32 11.24 -12.02 -8.85
N GLU A 33 11.67 -13.06 -9.57
CA GLU A 33 12.22 -12.95 -10.93
C GLU A 33 11.14 -12.64 -11.98
N ASN A 34 9.88 -12.99 -11.71
CA ASN A 34 8.71 -12.66 -12.53
C ASN A 34 8.55 -11.16 -12.78
N GLY A 35 9.02 -10.35 -11.82
CA GLY A 35 9.07 -8.90 -11.96
C GLY A 35 7.74 -8.17 -11.90
N GLU A 36 6.74 -8.80 -11.28
CA GLU A 36 5.45 -8.16 -11.03
C GLU A 36 5.57 -7.04 -9.99
N TRP A 37 4.84 -5.95 -10.24
CA TRP A 37 4.81 -4.78 -9.39
C TRP A 37 3.57 -4.78 -8.51
N TYR A 38 3.78 -4.69 -7.20
CA TYR A 38 2.71 -4.69 -6.20
C TYR A 38 2.59 -3.30 -5.57
N PRO A 39 1.39 -2.69 -5.55
CA PRO A 39 1.18 -1.43 -4.85
C PRO A 39 1.30 -1.64 -3.35
N ILE A 40 2.05 -0.75 -2.69
CA ILE A 40 2.29 -0.75 -1.24
C ILE A 40 2.12 0.66 -0.66
N SER A 41 1.79 0.72 0.64
CA SER A 41 1.68 1.98 1.37
C SER A 41 3.05 2.51 1.76
N ARG A 42 3.11 3.78 2.17
CA ARG A 42 4.33 4.36 2.76
C ARG A 42 4.79 3.59 4.01
N LEU A 43 3.85 3.10 4.81
CA LEU A 43 4.12 2.34 6.02
C LEU A 43 4.89 1.05 5.69
N SER A 44 4.45 0.30 4.68
CA SER A 44 5.13 -0.91 4.23
C SER A 44 6.51 -0.64 3.65
N ARG A 45 6.72 0.50 2.98
CA ARG A 45 8.03 0.91 2.45
C ARG A 45 9.05 1.24 3.54
N ASN A 46 8.61 1.76 4.67
CA ASN A 46 9.47 2.26 5.74
C ASN A 46 9.82 1.20 6.81
N ARG A 47 9.25 0.00 6.72
CA ARG A 47 9.58 -1.14 7.59
C ARG A 47 10.69 -1.97 6.97
#